data_AF-A0A0B7J6F8-F1
#
_entry.id   AF-A0A0B7J6F8-F1
#
_cell.length_a   1.000
_cell.length_b   1.000
_cell.length_c   1.000
_cell.angle_alpha   90.00
_cell.angle_beta   90.00
_cell.angle_gamma   90.00
#
_symmetry.space_group_name_H-M   'P 1'
#
loop_
_entity.id
_entity.type
_entity.pdbx_description
1 polymer ?
#
loop_
_entity_poly.entity_id
_entity_poly.type
_entity_poly.pdbx_seq_one_letter_code
_entity_poly.pdbx_strand_id
1 'polypeptide(L)'
;MINCDLSTNYTYYMLEGLRAQIAPMHLGIKILKEAYEHESLEDNGFARIMHAYLTLCERMTRKYEKPEFNIVEIIIDDKTYNINEKVILKKSFCELRHFQKIGKKNYLNY
;
A
#
# COMPACT_ATOMS: atom_id res chain seq x y z
N MET A 1 14.21 -26.56 -0.06
CA MET A 1 13.32 -26.72 1.11
C MET A 1 12.85 -25.34 1.52
N ILE A 2 11.57 -25.04 1.28
CA ILE A 2 10.94 -23.78 1.67
C ILE A 2 10.58 -23.93 3.15
N ASN A 3 11.35 -23.31 4.04
CA ASN A 3 10.94 -23.11 5.42
C ASN A 3 9.80 -22.09 5.43
N CYS A 4 8.59 -22.54 5.11
CA CYS A 4 7.37 -21.85 5.49
C CYS A 4 7.09 -22.29 6.92
N ASP A 5 7.45 -21.44 7.89
CA ASP A 5 7.03 -21.63 9.27
C ASP A 5 5.49 -21.67 9.28
N LEU A 6 4.91 -22.87 9.47
CA LEU A 6 3.47 -23.12 9.34
C LEU A 6 2.62 -22.16 10.22
N SER A 7 3.19 -21.70 11.34
CA SER A 7 2.61 -20.73 12.27
C SER A 7 2.42 -19.32 11.70
N THR A 8 3.31 -18.86 10.81
CA THR A 8 3.18 -17.51 10.22
C THR A 8 2.07 -17.44 9.18
N ASN A 9 1.72 -18.56 8.54
CA ASN A 9 0.59 -18.60 7.60
C ASN A 9 -0.76 -18.46 8.31
N TYR A 10 -0.98 -19.15 9.43
CA TYR A 10 -2.24 -19.04 10.18
C TYR A 10 -2.48 -17.63 10.72
N THR A 11 -1.46 -17.01 11.32
CA THR A 11 -1.55 -15.65 11.85
C THR A 11 -1.87 -14.62 10.77
N TYR A 12 -1.31 -14.80 9.56
CA TYR A 12 -1.63 -13.97 8.40
C TYR A 12 -3.11 -14.08 7.99
N TYR A 13 -3.65 -15.31 7.86
CA TYR A 13 -5.05 -15.50 7.50
C TYR A 13 -6.02 -14.95 8.56
N MET A 14 -5.69 -15.10 9.84
CA MET A 14 -6.48 -14.50 10.92
C MET A 14 -6.51 -12.98 10.82
N LEU A 15 -5.34 -12.34 10.57
CA LEU A 15 -5.25 -10.89 10.39
C LEU A 15 -6.03 -10.40 9.17
N GLU A 16 -5.93 -11.08 8.03
CA GLU A 16 -6.72 -10.73 6.84
C GLU A 16 -8.23 -10.89 7.09
N GLY A 17 -8.64 -11.90 7.86
CA GLY A 17 -10.02 -12.05 8.32
C GLY A 17 -10.49 -10.89 9.21
N LEU A 18 -9.66 -10.44 10.16
CA LEU A 18 -9.97 -9.27 10.99
C LEU A 18 -10.05 -7.97 10.17
N ARG A 19 -9.14 -7.79 9.20
CA ARG A 19 -9.18 -6.65 8.26
C ARG A 19 -10.45 -6.66 7.42
N ALA A 20 -10.92 -7.83 6.98
CA ALA A 20 -12.18 -7.95 6.25
C ALA A 20 -13.39 -7.57 7.12
N GLN A 21 -13.37 -7.89 8.42
CA GLN A 21 -14.43 -7.51 9.36
C GLN A 21 -14.47 -6.00 9.62
N ILE A 22 -13.34 -5.27 9.46
CA ILE A 22 -13.28 -3.80 9.61
C ILE A 22 -13.80 -3.08 8.36
N ALA A 23 -13.90 -3.75 7.21
CA ALA A 23 -14.41 -3.17 5.96
C ALA A 23 -15.78 -2.46 6.07
N PRO A 24 -16.83 -3.02 6.73
CA PRO A 24 -18.09 -2.31 6.93
C PRO A 24 -17.94 -1.03 7.77
N MET A 25 -17.04 -1.03 8.77
CA MET A 25 -16.76 0.16 9.56
C MET A 25 -16.12 1.27 8.71
N HIS A 26 -15.15 0.90 7.85
CA HIS A 26 -14.53 1.85 6.93
C HIS A 26 -15.57 2.51 6.01
N LEU A 27 -16.52 1.73 5.47
CA LEU A 27 -17.61 2.24 4.66
C LEU A 27 -18.49 3.24 5.44
N GLY A 28 -18.86 2.90 6.67
CA GLY A 28 -19.64 3.80 7.53
C GLY A 28 -18.92 5.12 7.80
N ILE A 29 -17.62 5.06 8.10
CA ILE A 29 -16.78 6.26 8.30
C ILE A 29 -16.74 7.12 7.03
N LYS A 30 -16.60 6.49 5.85
CA LYS A 30 -16.57 7.21 4.58
C LYS A 30 -17.88 7.96 4.31
N ILE A 31 -19.02 7.30 4.52
CA ILE A 31 -20.35 7.92 4.37
C ILE A 31 -20.51 9.10 5.34
N LEU A 32 -20.16 8.90 6.61
CA LEU A 32 -20.23 9.97 7.62
C LEU A 32 -19.32 11.14 7.25
N LYS A 33 -18.09 10.87 6.83
CA LYS A 33 -17.12 11.90 6.44
C LYS A 33 -17.67 12.77 5.31
N GLU A 34 -18.24 12.14 4.29
CA GLU A 34 -18.84 12.83 3.14
C GLU A 34 -20.06 13.67 3.55
N ALA A 35 -20.86 13.21 4.51
CA ALA A 35 -21.97 13.99 5.06
C ALA A 35 -21.49 15.29 5.73
N TYR A 36 -20.40 15.25 6.49
CA TYR A 36 -19.80 16.45 7.11
C TYR A 36 -19.05 17.34 6.10
N GLU A 37 -18.60 16.79 4.98
CA GLU A 37 -17.92 17.55 3.92
C GLU A 37 -18.89 18.47 3.16
N HIS A 38 -20.18 18.11 3.10
CA HIS A 38 -21.24 18.97 2.57
C HIS A 38 -21.67 20.10 3.52
N GLU A 39 -21.35 20.01 4.82
CA GLU A 39 -21.56 21.11 5.76
C GLU A 39 -20.42 22.14 5.64
N SER A 40 -20.72 23.43 5.85
CA SER A 40 -19.69 24.47 5.89
C SER A 40 -18.74 24.24 7.07
N LEU A 41 -17.53 23.74 6.78
CA LEU A 41 -16.47 23.52 7.77
C LEU A 41 -15.88 24.84 8.32
N GLU A 42 -16.13 25.96 7.63
CA GLU A 42 -15.66 27.29 8.01
C GLU A 42 -16.55 27.90 9.10
N ASP A 43 -17.87 27.79 8.94
CA ASP A 43 -18.83 28.39 9.86
C ASP A 43 -18.98 27.59 11.17
N ASN A 44 -18.85 26.25 11.09
CA ASN A 44 -19.10 25.35 12.21
C ASN A 44 -17.81 24.69 12.72
N GLY A 45 -17.24 25.25 13.81
CA GLY A 45 -16.04 24.70 14.46
C GLY A 45 -16.17 23.24 14.90
N PHE A 46 -17.37 22.80 15.30
CA PHE A 46 -17.65 21.40 15.64
C PHE A 46 -17.60 20.47 14.42
N ALA A 47 -18.22 20.88 13.30
CA ALA A 47 -18.20 20.11 12.06
C ALA A 47 -16.77 19.90 11.56
N ARG A 48 -15.92 20.94 11.65
CA ARG A 48 -14.49 20.83 11.35
C ARG A 48 -13.75 19.80 12.20
N ILE A 49 -14.01 19.79 13.50
CA ILE A 49 -13.41 18.80 14.43
C ILE A 49 -13.88 17.39 14.06
N MET A 50 -15.19 17.20 13.87
CA MET A 50 -15.77 15.91 13.49
C MET A 50 -15.21 15.39 12.16
N HIS A 51 -15.10 16.25 11.14
CA HIS A 51 -14.49 15.90 9.87
C HIS A 51 -13.01 15.46 10.02
N ALA A 52 -12.24 16.13 10.88
CA ALA A 52 -10.86 15.73 11.17
C ALA A 52 -10.78 14.36 11.85
N TYR A 53 -11.66 14.08 12.82
CA TYR A 53 -11.76 12.76 13.46
C TYR A 53 -12.14 11.67 12.46
N LEU A 54 -13.14 11.92 11.62
CA LEU A 54 -13.58 10.96 10.60
C LEU A 54 -12.47 10.69 9.57
N THR A 55 -11.71 11.71 9.19
CA THR A 55 -10.54 11.56 8.32
C THR A 55 -9.46 10.67 8.96
N LEU A 56 -9.20 10.83 10.26
CA LEU A 56 -8.27 9.97 11.00
C LEU A 56 -8.80 8.52 11.04
N CYS A 57 -10.07 8.32 11.38
CA CYS A 57 -10.72 7.02 11.42
C CYS A 57 -10.72 6.34 10.05
N GLU A 58 -10.93 7.08 8.96
CA GLU A 58 -10.87 6.57 7.59
C GLU A 58 -9.47 6.01 7.31
N ARG A 59 -8.41 6.76 7.65
CA ARG A 59 -7.01 6.34 7.45
C ARG A 59 -6.63 5.12 8.29
N MET A 60 -7.15 5.01 9.51
CA MET A 60 -6.90 3.87 10.39
C MET A 60 -7.59 2.59 9.90
N THR A 61 -8.78 2.72 9.31
CA THR A 61 -9.58 1.56 8.85
C THR A 61 -9.35 1.20 7.39
N ARG A 62 -8.67 2.06 6.62
CA ARG A 62 -8.35 1.81 5.21
C ARG A 62 -7.42 0.61 5.07
N LYS A 63 -7.78 -0.32 4.18
CA LYS A 63 -6.87 -1.38 3.70
C LYS A 63 -5.95 -0.78 2.64
N TYR A 64 -4.66 -0.68 2.96
CA TYR A 64 -3.65 -0.30 1.98
C TYR A 64 -3.19 -1.53 1.20
N GLU A 65 -3.34 -1.47 -0.12
CA GLU A 65 -2.75 -2.48 -1.00
C GLU A 65 -1.23 -2.33 -1.01
N LYS A 66 -0.52 -3.43 -1.27
CA LYS A 66 0.92 -3.40 -1.40
C LYS A 66 1.26 -2.68 -2.71
N PRO A 67 1.95 -1.52 -2.68
CA PRO A 67 2.30 -0.82 -3.91
C PRO A 67 3.31 -1.65 -4.71
N GLU A 68 3.20 -1.57 -6.04
CA GLU A 68 4.23 -2.09 -6.95
C GLU A 68 5.39 -1.11 -7.02
N PHE A 69 6.62 -1.63 -7.06
CA PHE A 69 7.81 -0.79 -7.19
C PHE A 69 7.93 -0.18 -8.60
N ASN A 70 7.53 -0.93 -9.63
CA ASN A 70 7.55 -0.54 -11.04
C ASN A 70 8.87 0.10 -11.50
N ILE A 71 10.01 -0.39 -10.97
CA ILE A 71 11.35 0.10 -11.31
C ILE A 71 11.90 -0.75 -12.46
N VAL A 72 11.65 -0.31 -13.69
CA VAL A 72 12.09 -1.02 -14.90
C VAL A 72 13.49 -0.56 -15.34
N GLU A 73 13.80 0.73 -15.17
CA GLU A 73 15.01 1.37 -15.70
C GLU A 73 15.56 2.39 -14.71
N ILE A 74 16.89 2.52 -14.65
CA ILE A 74 17.57 3.58 -13.91
C ILE A 74 18.68 4.20 -14.74
N ILE A 75 18.98 5.47 -14.45
CA ILE A 75 20.09 6.21 -15.02
C ILE A 75 21.18 6.32 -13.96
N ILE A 76 22.38 5.85 -14.27
CA ILE A 76 23.59 6.04 -13.45
C ILE A 76 24.68 6.57 -14.37
N ASP A 77 25.27 7.71 -14.03
CA ASP A 77 26.38 8.34 -14.79
C ASP A 77 26.10 8.39 -16.32
N ASP A 78 24.95 8.94 -16.70
CA ASP A 78 24.45 9.08 -18.08
C ASP A 78 24.25 7.77 -18.86
N LYS A 79 24.26 6.62 -18.17
CA LYS A 79 24.00 5.30 -18.75
C LYS A 79 22.69 4.77 -18.21
N THR A 80 21.80 4.36 -19.11
CA THR A 80 20.58 3.62 -18.76
C THR A 80 20.90 2.15 -18.55
N TYR A 81 20.39 1.63 -17.43
CA TYR A 81 20.45 0.22 -17.08
C TYR A 81 19.02 -0.30 -16.93
N ASN A 82 18.76 -1.47 -17.52
CA ASN A 82 17.53 -2.20 -17.22
C ASN A 82 17.68 -2.87 -15.87
N ILE A 83 16.59 -2.89 -15.10
CA ILE A 83 16.51 -3.58 -13.82
C ILE A 83 15.63 -4.81 -13.97
N ASN A 84 16.11 -5.93 -13.43
CA ASN A 84 15.31 -7.12 -13.22
C ASN A 84 15.01 -7.28 -11.73
N GLU A 85 13.74 -7.41 -11.42
CA GLU A 85 13.22 -7.60 -10.08
C GLU A 85 13.07 -9.10 -9.77
N LYS A 86 13.81 -9.59 -8.78
CA LYS A 86 13.77 -10.99 -8.36
C LYS A 86 13.37 -11.12 -6.90
N VAL A 87 12.37 -11.96 -6.61
CA VAL A 87 12.00 -12.33 -5.23
C VAL A 87 12.98 -13.39 -4.73
N ILE A 88 13.79 -13.05 -3.72
CA ILE A 88 14.77 -13.99 -3.12
C ILE A 88 14.11 -14.80 -2.02
N LEU A 89 13.29 -14.16 -1.20
CA LEU A 89 12.62 -14.78 -0.06
C LEU A 89 11.17 -14.33 0.00
N LYS A 90 10.27 -15.28 0.21
CA LYS A 90 8.85 -15.02 0.39
C LYS A 90 8.41 -15.53 1.75
N LYS A 91 7.93 -14.62 2.59
CA LYS A 91 7.27 -14.91 3.88
C LYS A 91 5.80 -14.48 3.78
N SER A 92 4.99 -14.88 4.75
CA SER A 92 3.54 -14.58 4.77
C SER A 92 3.25 -13.07 4.76
N PHE A 93 4.09 -12.27 5.43
CA PHE A 93 3.92 -10.81 5.51
C PHE A 93 4.81 -10.01 4.56
N CYS A 94 5.99 -10.53 4.20
CA CYS A 94 6.99 -9.76 3.47
C CYS A 94 7.66 -10.59 2.38
N GLU A 95 8.07 -9.89 1.32
CA GLU A 95 8.88 -10.45 0.25
C GLU A 95 10.19 -9.66 0.20
N LEU A 96 11.31 -10.36 0.29
CA LEU A 96 12.61 -9.77 0.03
C LEU A 96 12.84 -9.76 -1.48
N ARG A 97 12.81 -8.56 -2.06
CA ARG A 97 12.99 -8.33 -3.49
C ARG A 97 14.38 -7.74 -3.73
N HIS A 98 15.08 -8.30 -4.70
CA HIS A 98 16.40 -7.87 -5.12
C HIS A 98 16.31 -7.32 -6.54
N PHE A 99 16.77 -6.09 -6.70
CA PHE A 99 16.83 -5.41 -7.97
C PHE A 99 18.24 -5.57 -8.55
N GLN A 100 18.34 -6.29 -9.66
CA GLN A 100 19.60 -6.56 -10.34
C GLN A 100 19.69 -5.74 -11.63
N LYS A 101 20.84 -5.09 -11.87
CA LYS A 101 21.13 -4.41 -13.14
C LYS A 101 21.43 -5.44 -14.23
N ILE A 102 20.67 -5.42 -15.33
CA ILE A 102 20.89 -6.28 -16.49
C ILE A 102 21.26 -5.41 -17.70
N GLY A 103 22.57 -5.30 -17.93
CA GLY A 103 23.12 -4.67 -19.14
C GLY A 103 22.89 -3.16 -19.25
N LYS A 104 23.61 -2.54 -20.17
CA LYS A 104 23.38 -1.15 -20.59
C LYS A 104 22.32 -1.15 -21.68
N LYS A 105 21.27 -0.34 -21.55
CA LYS A 105 20.31 -0.12 -22.63
C LYS A 105 21.00 0.75 -23.68
N ASN A 106 21.37 0.15 -24.81
CA ASN A 106 21.87 0.91 -25.96
C ASN A 106 20.65 1.45 -26.71
N TYR A 107 20.49 2.76 -26.74
CA TYR A 107 19.55 3.41 -27.64
C TYR A 107 20.10 3.27 -29.08
N LEU A 108 19.72 2.20 -29.77
CA LEU A 108 19.85 2.12 -31.22
C LEU A 108 18.45 2.08 -31.82
N ASN A 109 18.12 3.22 -32.43
CA ASN A 109 17.20 3.46 -33.55
C ASN A 109 15.69 3.26 -33.31
N TYR A 110 14.95 4.37 -33.35
CA TYR A 110 14.15 4.75 -34.53
C TYR A 110 14.37 6.24 -34.83
#